data_AF-A0A2N2AGJ5-F1
#
_entry.id   AF-A0A2N2AGJ5-F1
#
_cell.length_a   1.000
_cell.length_b   1.000
_cell.length_c   1.000
_cell.angle_alpha   90.00
_cell.angle_beta   90.00
_cell.angle_gamma   90.00
#
_symmetry.space_group_name_H-M   'P 1'
#
loop_
_entity.id
_entity.type
_entity.pdbx_description
1 polymer ?
#
loop_
_entity_poly.entity_id
_entity_poly.type
_entity_poly.pdbx_seq_one_letter_code
_entity_poly.pdbx_strand_id
1 'polypeptide(L)'
;MALMGSGAERIHRMLCSRWCRGPHFTMPPLPESTMFPLRIALILLLLATGTADAATLESLLAGSRPPGVVIEVVGLEDGLREGIPRLRETITRLRERFPELDVAVVSHGREQFALLEEASRFADVQQDMRELIEETGVNVHVCGANAERAGKGPEDFVAFVDVAAHGPRQIRDYEALGYVRLKLVLRQ
;
A
#
# COMPACT_ATOMS: atom_id res chain seq x y z
N MET A 1 -33.53 9.06 -47.88
CA MET A 1 -33.55 9.67 -49.23
C MET A 1 -32.89 11.03 -49.13
N ALA A 2 -31.85 11.23 -49.97
CA ALA A 2 -31.23 12.51 -50.36
C ALA A 2 -30.55 13.37 -49.27
N LEU A 3 -29.39 14.01 -49.47
CA LEU A 3 -28.45 14.09 -50.59
C LEU A 3 -27.12 14.68 -50.06
N MET A 4 -26.02 14.27 -50.68
CA MET A 4 -24.67 14.83 -50.57
C MET A 4 -24.56 16.21 -51.23
N GLY A 5 -23.53 16.97 -50.85
CA GLY A 5 -22.91 18.06 -51.64
C GLY A 5 -21.82 18.73 -50.79
N SER A 6 -20.53 18.41 -50.93
CA SER A 6 -19.59 18.68 -52.05
C SER A 6 -19.42 20.17 -52.37
N GLY A 7 -18.18 20.67 -52.23
CA GLY A 7 -17.82 22.04 -52.57
C GLY A 7 -16.35 22.34 -52.27
N ALA A 8 -15.45 21.61 -52.91
CA ALA A 8 -14.05 22.00 -53.02
C ALA A 8 -13.89 23.16 -54.02
N GLU A 9 -12.71 23.80 -53.99
CA GLU A 9 -12.14 24.64 -55.07
C GLU A 9 -12.67 26.08 -55.17
N ARG A 10 -11.93 27.14 -55.52
CA ARG A 10 -10.63 27.34 -56.18
C ARG A 10 -10.35 28.88 -56.16
N ILE A 11 -9.07 29.26 -56.06
CA ILE A 11 -8.40 30.31 -56.88
C ILE A 11 -8.78 31.80 -56.70
N HIS A 12 -7.80 32.57 -56.22
CA HIS A 12 -7.34 33.83 -56.84
C HIS A 12 -5.90 34.11 -56.33
N ARG A 13 -4.83 33.62 -57.00
CA ARG A 13 -4.01 34.39 -57.97
C ARG A 13 -4.04 35.91 -57.74
N MET A 14 -2.97 36.48 -57.18
CA MET A 14 -1.72 36.93 -57.84
C MET A 14 -1.78 38.42 -58.23
N LEU A 15 -0.62 39.08 -58.12
CA LEU A 15 -0.26 40.48 -58.48
C LEU A 15 -0.44 41.46 -57.31
N CYS A 16 0.46 42.39 -56.98
CA CYS A 16 1.64 42.91 -57.65
C CYS A 16 2.47 43.59 -56.53
N SER A 17 3.69 43.13 -56.27
CA SER A 17 4.94 43.77 -56.69
C SER A 17 5.17 45.20 -56.19
N ARG A 18 6.40 45.40 -55.72
CA ARG A 18 7.12 46.68 -55.58
C ARG A 18 6.84 47.40 -54.25
N TRP A 19 7.81 47.31 -53.35
CA TRP A 19 8.56 48.46 -52.86
C TRP A 19 9.75 48.02 -51.98
N CYS A 20 10.94 48.49 -52.39
CA CYS A 20 12.08 48.89 -51.55
C CYS A 20 12.78 47.79 -50.71
N ARG A 21 13.85 47.16 -51.20
CA ARG A 21 15.25 47.65 -51.12
C ARG A 21 15.56 48.39 -49.81
N GLY A 22 16.04 47.63 -48.82
CA GLY A 22 16.77 48.12 -47.64
C GLY A 22 18.11 47.37 -47.52
N PRO A 23 19.17 48.00 -46.99
CA PRO A 23 20.52 47.45 -46.96
C PRO A 23 20.67 46.28 -45.98
N HIS A 24 21.62 45.40 -46.29
CA HIS A 24 22.01 44.22 -45.53
C HIS A 24 22.30 44.54 -44.07
N PHE A 25 21.38 44.15 -43.18
CA PHE A 25 21.68 43.94 -41.77
C PHE A 25 22.12 42.48 -41.60
N THR A 26 23.41 42.26 -41.44
CA THR A 26 23.93 41.00 -40.91
C THR A 26 23.59 40.94 -39.43
N MET A 27 22.66 40.05 -39.05
CA MET A 27 22.45 39.72 -37.64
C MET A 27 23.69 39.02 -37.09
N PRO A 28 24.20 39.40 -35.92
CA PRO A 28 25.16 38.57 -35.21
C PRO A 28 24.47 37.24 -34.80
N PRO A 29 25.17 36.10 -34.82
CA PRO A 29 24.61 34.85 -34.34
C PRO A 29 24.24 34.98 -32.86
N LEU A 30 23.05 34.51 -32.49
CA LEU A 30 22.64 34.42 -31.09
C LEU A 30 23.55 33.40 -30.37
N PRO A 31 23.92 33.65 -29.10
CA PRO A 31 24.70 32.71 -28.33
C PRO A 31 23.88 31.45 -28.04
N GLU A 32 24.30 30.34 -28.64
CA GLU A 32 23.91 28.99 -28.24
C GLU A 32 24.50 28.69 -26.86
N SER A 33 23.76 28.95 -25.79
CA SER A 33 23.94 28.23 -24.52
C SER A 33 22.92 28.68 -23.50
N THR A 34 22.58 27.76 -22.61
CA THR A 34 21.80 27.93 -21.37
C THR A 34 20.28 27.75 -21.46
N MET A 35 19.83 26.61 -22.00
CA MET A 35 18.43 26.17 -21.79
C MET A 35 18.27 24.68 -21.47
N PHE A 36 19.28 24.06 -20.83
CA PHE A 36 19.25 22.64 -20.48
C PHE A 36 20.01 22.31 -19.17
N PRO A 37 19.61 22.85 -18.00
CA PRO A 37 19.78 22.01 -16.80
C PRO A 37 18.53 21.85 -15.94
N LEU A 38 17.45 22.61 -16.16
CA LEU A 38 16.32 22.61 -15.23
C LEU A 38 15.29 21.49 -15.47
N ARG A 39 15.18 20.95 -16.69
CA ARG A 39 14.21 19.88 -17.00
C ARG A 39 14.66 18.47 -16.59
N ILE A 40 15.97 18.25 -16.42
CA ILE A 40 16.52 16.93 -16.05
C ILE A 40 16.35 16.66 -14.55
N ALA A 41 16.38 17.70 -13.71
CA ALA A 41 16.23 17.56 -12.26
C ALA A 41 14.83 17.08 -11.81
N LEU A 42 13.77 17.36 -12.58
CA LEU A 42 12.40 16.97 -12.21
C LEU A 42 12.05 15.52 -12.57
N ILE A 43 12.77 14.91 -13.52
CA ILE A 43 12.50 13.53 -13.97
C ILE A 43 13.15 12.49 -13.03
N LEU A 44 14.19 12.87 -12.28
CA LEU A 44 14.89 11.97 -11.36
C LEU A 44 14.22 11.78 -9.98
N LEU A 45 13.24 12.62 -9.61
CA LEU A 45 12.54 12.52 -8.32
C LEU A 45 11.38 11.50 -8.33
N LEU A 46 10.96 11.00 -9.50
CA LEU A 46 9.77 10.13 -9.64
C LEU A 46 10.05 8.62 -9.55
N LEU A 47 11.31 8.19 -9.34
CA LEU A 47 11.70 6.77 -9.43
C LEU A 47 11.91 6.07 -8.08
N ALA A 48 11.66 6.73 -6.95
CA ALA A 48 11.77 6.12 -5.63
C ALA A 48 10.46 5.47 -5.14
N THR A 49 9.77 4.71 -5.99
CA THR A 49 8.75 3.77 -5.50
C THR A 49 9.46 2.48 -5.09
N GLY A 50 10.01 2.46 -3.88
CA GLY A 50 10.51 1.22 -3.28
C GLY A 50 9.32 0.32 -2.96
N THR A 51 9.26 -0.86 -3.57
CA THR A 51 8.44 -1.94 -3.03
C THR A 51 9.13 -2.42 -1.75
N ALA A 52 8.63 -1.98 -0.60
CA ALA A 52 9.12 -2.47 0.68
C ALA A 52 8.79 -3.96 0.80
N ASP A 53 9.81 -4.80 0.65
CA ASP A 53 9.68 -6.21 1.00
C ASP A 53 9.41 -6.33 2.49
N ALA A 54 8.70 -7.39 2.90
CA ALA A 54 8.38 -7.58 4.31
C ALA A 54 9.67 -7.77 5.11
N ALA A 55 9.85 -6.99 6.17
CA ALA A 55 11.01 -7.09 7.04
C ALA A 55 10.99 -8.40 7.84
N THR A 56 12.17 -8.90 8.21
CA THR A 56 12.29 -9.97 9.18
C THR A 56 12.35 -9.39 10.59
N LEU A 57 11.97 -10.19 11.60
CA LEU A 57 12.09 -9.77 12.99
C LEU A 57 13.54 -9.39 13.33
N GLU A 58 14.51 -10.19 12.89
CA GLU A 58 15.93 -9.94 13.17
C GLU A 58 16.43 -8.65 12.51
N SER A 59 16.00 -8.35 11.27
CA SER A 59 16.39 -7.09 10.61
C SER A 59 15.80 -5.87 11.31
N LEU A 60 14.58 -6.00 11.85
CA LEU A 60 13.94 -4.94 12.64
C LEU A 60 14.66 -4.70 13.97
N LEU A 61 15.00 -5.77 14.70
CA LEU A 61 15.67 -5.66 16.00
C LEU A 61 17.10 -5.11 15.90
N ALA A 62 17.80 -5.41 14.80
CA ALA A 62 19.13 -4.88 14.51
C ALA A 62 19.12 -3.41 14.06
N GLY A 63 17.97 -2.89 13.63
CA GLY A 63 17.81 -1.55 13.10
C GLY A 63 17.57 -0.45 14.16
N SER A 64 17.28 0.75 13.67
CA SER A 64 16.72 1.85 14.48
C SER A 64 15.23 1.63 14.74
N ARG A 65 14.72 2.23 15.82
CA ARG A 65 13.30 2.16 16.18
C ARG A 65 12.41 2.64 15.02
N PRO A 66 11.49 1.82 14.50
CA PRO A 66 10.51 2.26 13.51
C PRO A 66 9.40 3.09 14.17
N PRO A 67 8.65 3.91 13.40
CA PRO A 67 7.45 4.59 13.90
C PRO A 67 6.41 3.62 14.49
N GLY A 68 6.26 2.44 13.87
CA GLY A 68 5.39 1.36 14.30
C GLY A 68 5.66 0.09 13.48
N VAL A 69 5.05 -1.03 13.87
CA VAL A 69 5.13 -2.29 13.13
C VAL A 69 3.73 -2.81 12.83
N VAL A 70 3.48 -3.18 11.58
CA VAL A 70 2.27 -3.92 11.20
C VAL A 70 2.65 -5.37 10.92
N ILE A 71 2.07 -6.29 11.69
CA ILE A 71 2.28 -7.72 11.54
C ILE A 71 1.20 -8.27 10.62
N GLU A 72 1.58 -8.59 9.38
CA GLU A 72 0.74 -9.30 8.42
C GLU A 72 0.73 -10.80 8.78
N VAL A 73 -0.45 -11.34 9.10
CA VAL A 73 -0.64 -12.77 9.38
C VAL A 73 -1.39 -13.42 8.21
N VAL A 74 -0.84 -14.52 7.69
CA VAL A 74 -1.45 -15.32 6.62
C VAL A 74 -1.22 -16.80 6.90
N GLY A 75 -2.27 -17.61 6.85
CA GLY A 75 -2.23 -19.02 7.18
C GLY A 75 -3.43 -19.83 6.71
N LEU A 76 -3.46 -21.07 7.17
CA LEU A 76 -4.61 -21.97 7.06
C LEU A 76 -5.53 -21.81 8.28
N GLU A 77 -6.69 -22.45 8.23
CA GLU A 77 -7.78 -22.23 9.17
C GLU A 77 -7.40 -22.43 10.65
N ASP A 78 -6.58 -23.43 10.95
CA ASP A 78 -6.05 -23.73 12.29
C ASP A 78 -4.75 -22.97 12.63
N GLY A 79 -4.18 -22.24 11.67
CA GLY A 79 -2.87 -21.61 11.81
C GLY A 79 -2.77 -20.67 13.01
N LEU A 80 -3.84 -19.99 13.42
CA LEU A 80 -3.80 -19.09 14.58
C LEU A 80 -3.41 -19.80 15.88
N ARG A 81 -3.62 -21.13 15.99
CA ARG A 81 -3.18 -21.92 17.15
C ARG A 81 -1.66 -21.87 17.36
N GLU A 82 -0.88 -21.93 16.29
CA GLU A 82 0.57 -21.68 16.34
C GLU A 82 0.92 -20.20 16.20
N GLY A 83 0.06 -19.44 15.52
CA GLY A 83 0.28 -18.03 15.21
C GLY A 83 0.24 -17.14 16.44
N ILE A 84 -0.69 -17.35 17.37
CA ILE A 84 -0.87 -16.52 18.56
C ILE A 84 0.36 -16.58 19.49
N PRO A 85 0.92 -17.76 19.83
CA PRO A 85 2.18 -17.83 20.58
C PRO A 85 3.32 -17.08 19.89
N ARG A 86 3.44 -17.20 18.55
CA ARG A 86 4.48 -16.50 17.78
C ARG A 86 4.26 -15.00 17.71
N LEU A 87 3.02 -14.54 17.64
CA LEU A 87 2.65 -13.14 17.75
C LEU A 87 3.07 -12.58 19.11
N ARG A 88 2.74 -13.29 20.20
CA ARG A 88 3.12 -12.93 21.57
C ARG A 88 4.64 -12.77 21.69
N GLU A 89 5.40 -13.77 21.25
CA GLU A 89 6.87 -13.71 21.25
C GLU A 89 7.40 -12.54 20.42
N THR A 90 6.85 -12.34 19.21
CA THR A 90 7.25 -11.26 18.31
C THR A 90 7.01 -9.89 18.94
N ILE A 91 5.82 -9.65 19.50
CA ILE A 91 5.46 -8.39 20.15
C ILE A 91 6.35 -8.14 21.36
N THR A 92 6.59 -9.16 22.18
CA THR A 92 7.48 -9.08 23.35
C THR A 92 8.89 -8.66 22.93
N ARG A 93 9.50 -9.37 21.98
CA ARG A 93 10.87 -9.05 21.51
C ARG A 93 10.96 -7.64 20.92
N LEU A 94 9.94 -7.22 20.15
CA LEU A 94 9.87 -5.87 19.61
C LEU A 94 9.83 -4.80 20.71
N ARG A 95 9.02 -5.01 21.75
CA ARG A 95 8.85 -4.04 22.84
C ARG A 95 9.95 -4.08 23.88
N GLU A 96 10.64 -5.21 24.05
CA GLU A 96 11.89 -5.29 24.82
C GLU A 96 12.97 -4.41 24.18
N ARG A 97 13.09 -4.46 22.85
CA ARG A 97 14.07 -3.66 22.12
C ARG A 97 13.64 -2.19 21.98
N PHE A 98 12.36 -1.96 21.74
CA PHE A 98 11.76 -0.65 21.50
C PHE A 98 10.56 -0.44 22.45
N PRO A 99 10.79 0.03 23.69
CA PRO A 99 9.72 0.22 24.67
C PRO A 99 8.58 1.10 24.14
N GLU A 100 7.33 0.72 24.39
CA GLU A 100 6.13 1.44 23.91
C GLU A 100 6.01 1.52 22.37
N LEU A 101 6.68 0.62 21.63
CA LEU A 101 6.48 0.53 20.18
C LEU A 101 5.03 0.16 19.86
N ASP A 102 4.42 0.94 18.96
CA ASP A 102 3.08 0.62 18.48
C ASP A 102 3.12 -0.56 17.51
N VAL A 103 2.20 -1.49 17.71
CA VAL A 103 2.10 -2.73 16.95
C VAL A 103 0.64 -2.97 16.60
N ALA A 104 0.39 -3.17 15.31
CA ALA A 104 -0.89 -3.61 14.78
C ALA A 104 -0.74 -5.00 14.16
N VAL A 105 -1.81 -5.79 14.18
CA VAL A 105 -1.88 -7.12 13.56
C VAL A 105 -2.98 -7.12 12.52
N VAL A 106 -2.71 -7.65 11.33
CA VAL A 106 -3.70 -7.82 10.28
C VAL A 106 -3.68 -9.27 9.80
N SER A 107 -4.71 -10.04 10.16
CA SER A 107 -4.95 -11.40 9.66
C SER A 107 -5.84 -11.34 8.44
N HIS A 108 -5.47 -12.03 7.36
CA HIS A 108 -6.24 -11.93 6.11
C HIS A 108 -6.20 -13.19 5.23
N GLY A 109 -5.65 -14.29 5.72
CA GLY A 109 -5.76 -15.60 5.07
C GLY A 109 -6.98 -16.40 5.53
N ARG A 110 -6.88 -17.73 5.54
CA ARG A 110 -7.97 -18.61 6.02
C ARG A 110 -8.01 -18.72 7.54
N GLU A 111 -6.90 -18.42 8.19
CA GLU A 111 -6.75 -18.45 9.65
C GLU A 111 -7.73 -17.51 10.37
N GLN A 112 -8.16 -16.41 9.71
CA GLN A 112 -9.11 -15.47 10.29
C GLN A 112 -10.45 -16.12 10.65
N PHE A 113 -10.85 -17.20 9.95
CA PHE A 113 -12.14 -17.85 10.17
C PHE A 113 -12.21 -18.63 11.48
N ALA A 114 -11.08 -18.89 12.14
CA ALA A 114 -11.07 -19.41 13.51
C ALA A 114 -11.66 -18.41 14.53
N LEU A 115 -11.76 -17.13 14.15
CA LEU A 115 -12.28 -16.05 15.00
C LEU A 115 -13.79 -15.79 14.78
N LEU A 116 -14.49 -16.63 14.01
CA LEU A 116 -15.95 -16.57 13.89
C LEU A 116 -16.62 -17.07 15.19
N GLU A 117 -17.71 -16.45 15.61
CA GLU A 117 -18.44 -16.84 16.83
C GLU A 117 -18.92 -18.30 16.78
N GLU A 118 -19.38 -18.76 15.63
CA GLU A 118 -19.87 -20.13 15.43
C GLU A 118 -18.77 -21.20 15.39
N ALA A 119 -17.49 -20.81 15.29
CA ALA A 119 -16.37 -21.70 15.11
C ALA A 119 -15.91 -22.34 16.43
N SER A 120 -16.85 -22.98 17.15
CA SER A 120 -16.67 -23.57 18.48
C SER A 120 -15.46 -24.50 18.64
N ARG A 121 -15.00 -25.16 17.56
CA ARG A 121 -13.77 -25.97 17.56
C ARG A 121 -12.47 -25.16 17.79
N PHE A 122 -12.56 -23.83 17.70
CA PHE A 122 -11.48 -22.86 17.90
C PHE A 122 -11.75 -21.94 19.09
N ALA A 123 -12.64 -22.33 20.02
CA ALA A 123 -12.94 -21.51 21.21
C ALA A 123 -11.69 -21.21 22.05
N ASP A 124 -10.72 -22.12 22.07
CA ASP A 124 -9.41 -21.91 22.68
C ASP A 124 -8.57 -20.88 21.93
N VAL A 125 -8.52 -20.94 20.60
CA VAL A 125 -7.85 -19.92 19.75
C VAL A 125 -8.48 -18.54 19.96
N GLN A 126 -9.81 -18.47 20.10
CA GLN A 126 -10.52 -17.22 20.38
C GLN A 126 -10.15 -16.66 21.76
N GLN A 127 -10.08 -17.54 22.77
CA GLN A 127 -9.65 -17.16 24.11
C GLN A 127 -8.19 -16.68 24.10
N ASP A 128 -7.28 -17.41 23.46
CA ASP A 128 -5.87 -17.07 23.35
C ASP A 128 -5.67 -15.71 22.63
N MET A 129 -6.46 -15.43 21.60
CA MET A 129 -6.43 -14.15 20.87
C MET A 129 -6.94 -13.00 21.75
N ARG A 130 -8.02 -13.22 22.52
CA ARG A 130 -8.53 -12.24 23.48
C ARG A 130 -7.46 -11.91 24.51
N GLU A 131 -6.84 -12.91 25.11
CA GLU A 131 -5.77 -12.75 26.10
C GLU A 131 -4.56 -12.02 25.50
N LEU A 132 -4.17 -12.35 24.27
CA LEU A 132 -3.13 -11.60 23.56
C LEU A 132 -3.47 -10.12 23.45
N ILE A 133 -4.70 -9.77 23.05
CA ILE A 133 -5.15 -8.38 22.92
C ILE A 133 -5.18 -7.69 24.29
N GLU A 134 -5.70 -8.34 25.32
CA GLU A 134 -5.77 -7.76 26.67
C GLU A 134 -4.38 -7.53 27.29
N GLU A 135 -3.45 -8.47 27.13
CA GLU A 135 -2.10 -8.36 27.67
C GLU A 135 -1.23 -7.36 26.91
N THR A 136 -1.39 -7.28 25.59
CA THR A 136 -0.50 -6.48 24.74
C THR A 136 -1.12 -5.16 24.28
N GLY A 137 -2.44 -4.99 24.36
CA GLY A 137 -3.15 -3.81 23.87
C GLY A 137 -3.01 -3.59 22.36
N VAL A 138 -2.65 -4.61 21.58
CA VAL A 138 -2.51 -4.48 20.12
C VAL A 138 -3.87 -4.47 19.43
N ASN A 139 -3.98 -3.72 18.35
CA ASN A 139 -5.15 -3.75 17.47
C ASN A 139 -5.04 -4.93 16.52
N VAL A 140 -6.06 -5.80 16.48
CA VAL A 140 -6.12 -6.96 15.59
C VAL A 140 -7.25 -6.78 14.59
N HIS A 141 -6.88 -6.75 13.32
CA HIS A 141 -7.79 -6.59 12.18
C HIS A 141 -7.94 -7.91 11.42
N VAL A 142 -9.15 -8.24 10.99
CA VAL A 142 -9.43 -9.29 9.99
C VAL A 142 -9.90 -8.70 8.67
N CYS A 143 -9.84 -9.48 7.59
CA CYS A 143 -10.21 -9.03 6.25
C CYS A 143 -11.70 -9.26 5.95
N GLY A 144 -12.48 -8.17 6.00
CA GLY A 144 -13.90 -8.14 5.65
C GLY A 144 -14.17 -8.63 4.22
N ALA A 145 -13.45 -8.14 3.21
CA ALA A 145 -13.65 -8.61 1.84
C ALA A 145 -13.34 -10.11 1.62
N ASN A 146 -12.47 -10.73 2.43
CA ASN A 146 -12.28 -12.18 2.39
C ASN A 146 -13.43 -12.90 3.12
N ALA A 147 -13.92 -12.33 4.22
CA ALA A 147 -15.08 -12.83 4.95
C ALA A 147 -16.37 -12.79 4.10
N GLU A 148 -16.63 -11.67 3.43
CA GLU A 148 -17.78 -11.48 2.55
C GLU A 148 -17.82 -12.52 1.41
N ARG A 149 -16.66 -12.86 0.85
CA ARG A 149 -16.55 -13.93 -0.18
C ARG A 149 -16.90 -15.31 0.36
N ALA A 150 -16.76 -15.52 1.67
CA ALA A 150 -17.21 -16.71 2.38
C ALA A 150 -18.65 -16.59 2.91
N GLY A 151 -19.36 -15.50 2.61
CA GLY A 151 -20.70 -15.24 3.10
C GLY A 151 -20.76 -14.84 4.57
N LYS A 152 -19.68 -14.25 5.10
CA LYS A 152 -19.57 -13.80 6.49
C LYS A 152 -19.49 -12.28 6.57
N GLY A 153 -20.22 -11.70 7.51
CA GLY A 153 -20.21 -10.28 7.86
C GLY A 153 -19.38 -9.98 9.12
N PRO A 154 -19.12 -8.70 9.43
CA PRO A 154 -18.44 -8.31 10.66
C PRO A 154 -19.09 -8.86 11.93
N GLU A 155 -20.42 -8.95 11.94
CA GLU A 155 -21.23 -9.47 13.04
C GLU A 155 -21.04 -10.97 13.30
N ASP A 156 -20.45 -11.72 12.38
CA ASP A 156 -20.18 -13.15 12.55
C ASP A 156 -18.86 -13.42 13.32
N PHE A 157 -18.03 -12.39 13.53
CA PHE A 157 -16.79 -12.49 14.28
C PHE A 157 -17.02 -12.22 15.77
N VAL A 158 -16.18 -12.82 16.61
CA VAL A 158 -16.18 -12.54 18.05
C VAL A 158 -16.00 -11.05 18.33
N ALA A 159 -16.76 -10.52 19.29
CA ALA A 159 -16.92 -9.09 19.54
C ALA A 159 -15.64 -8.24 19.75
N PHE A 160 -14.49 -8.85 20.05
CA PHE A 160 -13.22 -8.15 20.25
C PHE A 160 -12.38 -8.03 18.96
N VAL A 161 -12.85 -8.59 17.85
CA VAL A 161 -12.17 -8.53 16.55
C VAL A 161 -12.63 -7.30 15.78
N ASP A 162 -11.68 -6.52 15.27
CA ASP A 162 -11.96 -5.44 14.33
C ASP A 162 -11.98 -5.99 12.89
N VAL A 163 -13.01 -5.66 12.12
CA VAL A 163 -13.17 -6.15 10.74
C VAL A 163 -12.91 -5.00 9.78
N ALA A 164 -11.67 -4.94 9.29
CA ALA A 164 -11.30 -3.97 8.28
C ALA A 164 -11.93 -4.31 6.93
N ALA A 165 -12.30 -3.30 6.14
CA ALA A 165 -12.91 -3.52 4.82
C ALA A 165 -12.05 -4.42 3.91
N HIS A 166 -10.72 -4.23 3.90
CA HIS A 166 -9.78 -5.08 3.16
C HIS A 166 -8.44 -5.20 3.89
N GLY A 167 -8.06 -6.41 4.31
CA GLY A 167 -6.79 -6.67 5.01
C GLY A 167 -5.54 -6.15 4.27
N PRO A 168 -5.32 -6.49 2.99
CA PRO A 168 -4.17 -5.95 2.22
C PRO A 168 -4.17 -4.42 2.07
N ARG A 169 -5.34 -3.77 2.15
CA ARG A 169 -5.41 -2.31 2.13
C ARG A 169 -5.05 -1.74 3.50
N GLN A 170 -5.60 -2.31 4.58
CA GLN A 170 -5.29 -1.93 5.96
C GLN A 170 -3.78 -1.95 6.23
N ILE A 171 -3.09 -2.98 5.73
CA ILE A 171 -1.62 -3.08 5.81
C ILE A 171 -0.94 -1.90 5.12
N ARG A 172 -1.36 -1.55 3.90
CA ARG A 172 -0.81 -0.41 3.15
C ARG A 172 -1.11 0.93 3.82
N ASP A 173 -2.24 1.04 4.51
CA ASP A 173 -2.60 2.25 5.24
C ASP A 173 -1.63 2.44 6.44
N TYR A 174 -1.25 1.37 7.14
CA TYR A 174 -0.17 1.41 8.14
C TYR A 174 1.21 1.74 7.52
N GLU A 175 1.56 1.12 6.39
CA GLU A 175 2.82 1.44 5.68
C GLU A 175 2.86 2.92 5.27
N ALA A 176 1.74 3.52 4.87
CA ALA A 176 1.63 4.95 4.56
C ALA A 176 1.83 5.86 5.79
N LEU A 177 1.58 5.35 7.01
CA LEU A 177 1.92 6.00 8.27
C LEU A 177 3.39 5.79 8.68
N GLY A 178 4.17 5.08 7.87
CA GLY A 178 5.59 4.78 8.13
C GLY A 178 5.81 3.52 8.97
N TYR A 179 4.79 2.67 9.14
CA TYR A 179 4.96 1.40 9.84
C TYR A 179 5.78 0.47 8.96
N VAL A 180 6.64 -0.34 9.59
CA VAL A 180 7.35 -1.40 8.88
C VAL A 180 6.54 -2.68 8.95
N ARG A 181 6.35 -3.32 7.80
CA ARG A 181 5.61 -4.57 7.70
C ARG A 181 6.48 -5.77 8.06
N LEU A 182 6.03 -6.56 9.01
CA LEU A 182 6.56 -7.89 9.33
C LEU A 182 5.54 -8.93 8.88
N LYS A 183 5.95 -9.92 8.09
CA LYS A 183 5.03 -10.96 7.60
C LYS A 183 5.23 -12.28 8.34
N LEU A 184 4.18 -12.76 9.01
CA LEU A 184 4.09 -14.08 9.62
C LEU A 184 3.25 -15.00 8.72
N VAL A 185 3.91 -15.99 8.12
CA VAL A 185 3.26 -17.06 7.38
C VAL A 185 3.13 -18.28 8.28
N LEU A 186 1.90 -18.68 8.57
CA LEU A 186 1.55 -19.84 9.39
C LEU A 186 1.45 -21.04 8.44
N ARG A 187 2.35 -22.01 8.61
CA ARG A 187 2.50 -23.13 7.69
C ARG A 187 2.23 -24.42 8.45
N GLN A 188 1.00 -24.91 8.23
CA GLN A 188 0.52 -26.28 8.47
C GLN A 188 0.72 -26.78 9.90
#